data_AF-Q4RI22-F1
#
_entry.id   AF-Q4RI22-F1
#
_cell.length_a   1.000
_cell.length_b   1.000
_cell.length_c   1.000
_cell.angle_alpha   90.00
_cell.angle_beta   90.00
_cell.angle_gamma   90.00
#
_symmetry.space_group_name_H-M   'P 1'
#
loop_
_entity.id
_entity.type
_entity.pdbx_description
1 polymer ?
#
loop_
_entity_poly.entity_id
_entity_poly.type
_entity_poly.pdbx_seq_one_letter_code
_entity_poly.pdbx_strand_id
1 'polypeptide(L)' 'PALVFSVAEDGFISLKAESTFKTTEIKFKLNEEFEETTADGRMTKTVITFENGKLVQHQKWDGKETTIEREIQDRKLTA' A
#
# COMPACT_ATOMS: atom_id res chain seq x y z
N PRO A 1 -3.23 0.26 14.62
CA PRO A 1 -2.78 -0.44 13.40
C PRO A 1 -1.28 -0.23 13.22
N ALA A 2 -0.48 -1.27 13.40
CA ALA A 2 0.95 -1.21 13.09
C ALA A 2 1.12 -1.47 11.59
N LEU A 3 1.67 -0.51 10.86
CA LEU A 3 2.04 -0.66 9.46
C LEU A 3 3.55 -0.86 9.41
N VAL A 4 3.97 -2.06 9.02
CA VAL A 4 5.38 -2.41 8.83
C VAL A 4 5.66 -2.37 7.33
N PHE A 5 6.67 -1.59 6.96
CA PHE A 5 7.13 -1.45 5.59
C PHE A 5 8.48 -2.13 5.44
N SER A 6 8.64 -2.98 4.43
CA SER A 6 9.91 -3.66 4.15
C SER A 6 10.19 -3.61 2.66
N VAL A 7 11.34 -3.08 2.30
CA VAL A 7 11.82 -3.02 0.91
C VAL A 7 12.81 -4.18 0.73
N ALA A 8 12.51 -5.08 -0.20
CA ALA A 8 13.41 -6.17 -0.57
C ALA A 8 14.49 -5.68 -1.55
N GLU A 9 15.65 -6.33 -1.54
CA GLU A 9 16.76 -6.03 -2.47
C GLU A 9 16.37 -6.19 -3.95
N ASP A 10 15.42 -7.07 -4.26
CA ASP A 10 14.85 -7.27 -5.60
C ASP A 10 13.90 -6.15 -6.07
N GLY A 11 13.73 -5.07 -5.29
CA GLY A 11 12.85 -3.94 -5.61
C GLY A 11 11.36 -4.19 -5.31
N PHE A 12 11.02 -5.35 -4.75
CA PHE A 12 9.68 -5.62 -4.23
C PHE A 12 9.48 -4.99 -2.86
N ILE A 13 8.31 -4.41 -2.64
CA ILE A 13 7.92 -3.81 -1.38
C ILE A 13 6.86 -4.68 -0.71
N SER A 14 7.07 -4.96 0.57
CA SER A 14 6.11 -5.65 1.42
C SER A 14 5.53 -4.64 2.42
N LEU A 15 4.22 -4.39 2.34
CA LEU A 15 3.46 -3.64 3.33
C LEU A 15 2.65 -4.63 4.15
N LYS A 16 2.96 -4.70 5.44
CA LYS A 16 2.24 -5.51 6.41
C LYS A 16 1.43 -4.59 7.31
N ALA A 17 0.12 -4.68 7.22
CA ALA A 17 -0.83 -3.97 8.06
C ALA A 17 -1.33 -4.92 9.16
N GLU A 18 -0.80 -4.79 10.37
CA GLU A 18 -1.27 -5.51 11.56
C GLU A 18 -2.26 -4.66 12.36
N SER A 19 -3.51 -5.08 12.43
CA SER A 19 -4.52 -4.54 13.34
C SER A 19 -5.01 -5.61 14.29
N THR A 20 -5.58 -5.20 15.43
CA THR A 20 -6.18 -6.10 16.44
C THR A 20 -7.26 -7.04 15.87
N PHE A 21 -7.83 -6.70 14.70
CA PHE A 21 -8.86 -7.50 14.03
C PHE A 21 -8.32 -8.43 12.93
N LYS A 22 -7.26 -8.03 12.23
CA LYS A 22 -6.75 -8.73 11.05
C LYS A 22 -5.35 -8.24 10.70
N THR A 23 -4.54 -9.17 10.22
CA THR A 23 -3.23 -8.90 9.64
C THR A 23 -3.33 -9.10 8.14
N THR A 24 -2.96 -8.09 7.36
CA THR A 24 -2.90 -8.16 5.91
C THR A 24 -1.47 -7.88 5.47
N GLU A 25 -0.87 -8.80 4.72
CA GLU A 25 0.43 -8.59 4.08
C GLU A 25 0.21 -8.48 2.58
N ILE A 26 0.64 -7.36 2.00
CA ILE A 26 0.62 -7.15 0.56
C ILE A 26 2.05 -6.95 0.07
N LYS A 27 2.40 -7.61 -1.04
CA LYS A 27 3.66 -7.46 -1.74
C LYS A 27 3.38 -6.82 -3.09
N PHE A 28 3.97 -5.67 -3.33
CA PHE A 28 3.77 -4.89 -4.55
C PHE A 28 5.10 -4.31 -5.03
N LYS A 29 5.14 -3.88 -6.29
CA LYS A 29 6.24 -3.09 -6.83
C LYS A 29 5.84 -1.63 -6.94
N LEU A 30 6.83 -0.75 -6.76
CA LEU A 30 6.61 0.67 -7.03
C LEU A 30 6.34 0.89 -8.52
N ASN A 31 5.36 1.74 -8.82
CA ASN A 31 4.90 2.04 -10.17
C ASN A 31 4.30 0.83 -10.91
N GLU A 32 3.90 -0.22 -10.19
CA GLU A 32 3.22 -1.38 -10.77
C GLU A 32 1.78 -1.46 -10.23
N GLU A 33 0.82 -1.51 -11.16
CA GLU A 33 -0.60 -1.75 -10.83
C GLU A 33 -0.79 -3.21 -10.45
N PHE A 34 -1.39 -3.46 -9.29
CA PHE A 34 -1.77 -4.80 -8.84
C PHE A 34 -3.25 -4.83 -8.43
N GLU A 35 -3.86 -6.01 -8.53
CA GLU A 35 -5.23 -6.22 -8.07
C GLU A 35 -5.21 -6.53 -6.56
N GLU A 36 -5.71 -5.60 -5.76
CA GLU A 36 -5.89 -5.74 -4.32
C GLU A 36 -7.33 -6.22 -4.05
N THR A 37 -7.48 -7.35 -3.35
CA THR A 37 -8.78 -7.72 -2.80
C THR A 37 -8.89 -7.08 -1.42
N THR A 38 -9.68 -6.01 -1.32
CA THR A 38 -9.94 -5.34 -0.05
C THR A 38 -10.60 -6.31 0.94
N ALA A 39 -10.45 -6.05 2.24
CA ALA A 39 -11.03 -6.89 3.30
C ALA A 39 -12.57 -7.05 3.19
N ASP A 40 -13.23 -6.15 2.47
CA ASP A 40 -14.66 -6.13 2.17
C ASP A 40 -15.04 -7.02 0.96
N GLY A 41 -14.08 -7.71 0.34
CA GLY A 41 -14.29 -8.60 -0.81
C GLY A 41 -14.34 -7.88 -2.17
N ARG A 42 -14.06 -6.57 -2.23
CA ARG A 42 -13.99 -5.85 -3.50
C ARG A 42 -12.61 -5.97 -4.13
N MET A 43 -12.56 -6.34 -5.41
CA MET A 43 -11.36 -6.24 -6.24
C MET A 43 -11.15 -4.78 -6.63
N THR A 44 -10.01 -4.22 -6.26
CA THR A 44 -9.61 -2.86 -6.58
C THR A 44 -8.24 -2.91 -7.24
N LYS A 45 -8.03 -2.12 -8.29
CA LYS A 45 -6.70 -1.94 -8.88
C LYS A 45 -5.96 -0.90 -8.08
N THR A 46 -4.89 -1.29 -7.43
CA THR A 46 -4.06 -0.41 -6.63
C THR A 46 -2.70 -0.26 -7.29
N VAL A 47 -2.22 0.97 -7.46
CA VAL A 47 -0.84 1.29 -7.83
C VAL A 47 -0.24 2.10 -6.71
N ILE A 48 1.01 1.77 -6.35
CA ILE A 48 1.73 2.49 -5.32
C ILE A 48 2.97 3.08 -5.96
N THR A 49 3.10 4.39 -5.92
CA THR A 49 4.29 5.12 -6.37
C THR A 49 5.00 5.72 -5.17
N PHE A 50 6.31 5.96 -5.30
CA PHE A 50 7.11 6.58 -4.25
C PHE A 50 7.87 7.75 -4.85
N GLU A 51 7.51 8.96 -4.45
CA GLU A 51 8.12 10.20 -4.92
C GLU A 51 8.42 11.12 -3.74
N ASN A 52 9.62 11.71 -3.71
CA ASN A 52 10.02 12.68 -2.68
C ASN A 52 9.85 12.21 -1.22
N GLY A 53 10.02 10.91 -0.93
CA GLY A 53 9.82 10.39 0.43
C GLY A 53 8.36 10.09 0.79
N LYS A 54 7.44 10.24 -0.16
CA LYS A 54 6.00 9.99 0.01
C LYS A 54 5.58 8.79 -0.82
N LEU A 55 4.85 7.88 -0.19
CA LEU A 55 4.10 6.82 -0.84
C LEU A 55 2.76 7.36 -1.32
N VAL A 56 2.49 7.30 -2.60
CA VAL A 56 1.19 7.63 -3.17
C VAL A 56 0.53 6.32 -3.60
N GLN A 57 -0.50 5.92 -2.87
CA GLN A 57 -1.31 4.76 -3.18
C GLN A 57 -2.55 5.22 -3.94
N HIS A 58 -2.63 4.89 -5.22
CA HIS A 58 -3.77 5.13 -6.08
C HIS A 58 -4.61 3.86 -6.17
N GLN A 59 -5.84 3.90 -5.68
CA GLN A 59 -6.79 2.78 -5.73
C GLN A 59 -7.91 3.12 -6.70
N LYS A 60 -8.25 2.19 -7.59
CA LYS A 60 -9.31 2.32 -8.58
C LYS A 60 -10.23 1.12 -8.49
N TRP A 61 -11.53 1.34 -8.36
CA TRP A 61 -12.53 0.28 -8.33
C TRP A 61 -13.84 0.76 -8.91
N ASP A 62 -14.50 -0.06 -9.72
CA ASP A 62 -15.87 0.19 -10.19
C ASP A 62 -16.09 1.61 -10.78
N GLY A 63 -15.09 2.14 -11.49
CA GLY A 63 -15.11 3.50 -12.05
C GLY A 63 -14.83 4.64 -11.06
N LYS A 64 -14.58 4.33 -9.79
CA LYS A 64 -14.11 5.26 -8.75
C LYS A 64 -12.61 5.19 -8.60
N GLU A 65 -12.00 6.31 -8.23
CA GLU A 65 -10.60 6.38 -7.85
C GLU A 65 -10.41 7.10 -6.52
N THR A 66 -9.37 6.71 -5.79
CA THR A 66 -8.95 7.33 -4.55
C THR A 66 -7.44 7.35 -4.51
N THR A 67 -6.90 8.46 -4.04
CA THR A 67 -5.47 8.66 -3.92
C THR A 67 -5.16 8.88 -2.45
N ILE A 68 -4.26 8.06 -1.92
CA ILE A 68 -3.86 8.08 -0.52
C ILE A 68 -2.36 8.36 -0.50
N GLU A 69 -2.01 9.57 -0.12
CA GLU A 69 -0.63 9.98 0.08
C GLU A 69 -0.21 9.72 1.52
N ARG A 70 0.91 9.02 1.71
CA ARG A 70 1.48 8.69 3.01
C ARG A 70 2.93 9.12 3.02
N GLU A 71 3.30 9.98 3.96
CA GLU A 71 4.68 10.39 4.11
C GLU A 71 5.43 9.37 4.98
N ILE A 72 6.58 8.89 4.50
CA ILE A 72 7.44 8.03 5.30
C ILE A 72 8.41 8.93 6.06
N GLN A 73 8.12 9.19 7.34
CA GLN A 73 9.08 9.84 8.23
C GLN A 73 9.74 8.77 9.10
N ASP A 74 11.06 8.59 8.93
CA ASP A 74 11.90 7.84 9.87
C ASP A 74 11.50 6.35 10.09
N ARG A 75 11.18 5.63 9.00
CA ARG A 75 10.69 4.23 9.03
C ARG A 75 9.37 4.02 9.80
N LYS A 76 8.70 5.10 10.22
CA LYS A 76 7.33 5.09 10.73
C LYS A 76 6.41 5.69 9.69
N LEU A 77 5.30 4.99 9.46
CA LEU A 77 4.25 5.42 8.56
C LEU A 77 3.27 6.27 9.37
N THR A 78 3.24 7.56 9.09
CA THR A 78 2.26 8.49 9.66
C THR A 78 1.23 8.74 8.56
N ALA A 79 0.03 8.22 8.75
CA ALA A 79 -1.11 8.40 7.85
C ALA A 79 -1.98 9.57 8.31
#